data_AF-G0GER5-F1
#
_entry.id   AF-G0GER5-F1
#
_cell.length_a   1.000
_cell.length_b   1.000
_cell.length_c   1.000
_cell.angle_alpha   90.00
_cell.angle_beta   90.00
_cell.angle_gamma   90.00
#
_symmetry.space_group_name_H-M   'P 1'
#
loop_
_entity.id
_entity.type
_entity.pdbx_description
1 polymer ?
#
loop_
_entity_poly.entity_id
_entity_poly.type
_entity_poly.pdbx_seq_one_letter_code
_entity_poly.pdbx_strand_id
1 'polypeptide(L)'
;MAQKYLEAQPLHALQLRHRYTDYALEGVPFSGTLKKHPYDPHKVLLWEPPFKEEAGFYEFIIDDILHVELEATLGTEEGLAVQVVTVWVRKGTRAVKIQPFVV
;
A
#
# COMPACT_ATOMS: atom_id res chain seq x y z
N MET A 1 -13.01 26.18 -42.77
CA MET A 1 -12.19 27.16 -42.05
C MET A 1 -12.56 27.12 -40.58
N ALA A 2 -11.67 26.52 -39.79
CA ALA A 2 -11.39 26.66 -38.36
C ALA A 2 -12.47 27.04 -37.32
N GLN A 3 -12.51 26.17 -36.30
CA GLN A 3 -12.56 26.48 -34.86
C GLN A 3 -13.91 26.79 -34.19
N LYS A 4 -14.46 25.76 -33.54
CA LYS A 4 -14.84 25.89 -32.12
C LYS A 4 -14.75 24.52 -31.44
N TYR A 5 -13.51 24.20 -31.04
CA TYR A 5 -13.21 23.22 -30.01
C TYR A 5 -13.65 23.82 -28.66
N LEU A 6 -14.62 23.20 -28.02
CA LEU A 6 -14.70 22.89 -26.58
C LEU A 6 -16.12 22.38 -26.32
N GLU A 7 -16.26 21.58 -25.27
CA GLU A 7 -17.54 21.09 -24.71
C GLU A 7 -18.10 19.85 -25.42
N ALA A 8 -18.18 18.67 -24.80
CA ALA A 8 -18.30 18.37 -23.39
C ALA A 8 -17.46 17.14 -23.04
N GLN A 9 -16.41 17.33 -22.24
CA GLN A 9 -15.97 16.23 -21.39
C GLN A 9 -16.98 16.14 -20.23
N PRO A 10 -17.52 14.95 -19.92
CA PRO A 10 -18.48 14.85 -18.83
C PRO A 10 -17.82 15.24 -17.50
N LEU A 11 -18.42 16.19 -16.78
CA LEU A 11 -17.97 16.67 -15.46
C LEU A 11 -17.72 15.52 -14.45
N HIS A 12 -18.39 14.37 -14.62
CA HIS A 12 -18.23 13.21 -13.75
C HIS A 12 -16.87 12.50 -13.89
N ALA A 13 -16.24 12.56 -15.07
CA ALA A 13 -14.98 11.86 -15.32
C ALA A 13 -13.77 12.59 -14.68
N LEU A 14 -13.88 13.91 -14.47
CA LEU A 14 -12.83 14.73 -13.86
C LEU A 14 -12.79 14.59 -12.33
N GLN A 15 -13.94 14.38 -11.69
CA GLN A 15 -14.04 14.22 -10.23
C GLN A 15 -13.53 12.86 -9.73
N LEU A 16 -13.63 11.80 -10.55
CA LEU A 16 -13.13 10.46 -10.20
C LEU A 16 -11.60 10.36 -10.38
N ARG A 17 -11.05 11.04 -11.39
CA ARG A 17 -9.60 11.07 -11.63
C ARG A 17 -8.81 11.74 -10.50
N HIS A 18 -9.40 12.76 -9.87
CA HIS A 18 -8.78 13.52 -8.80
C HIS A 18 -8.71 12.79 -7.45
N ARG A 19 -9.39 11.62 -7.30
CA ARG A 19 -9.44 10.76 -6.09
C ARG A 19 -8.76 9.40 -6.24
N TYR A 20 -8.23 9.10 -7.43
CA TYR A 20 -7.22 8.05 -7.65
C TYR A 20 -5.78 8.63 -7.52
N THR A 21 -5.73 9.89 -7.04
CA THR A 21 -4.87 10.60 -6.06
C THR A 21 -3.37 10.32 -5.97
N ASP A 22 -2.61 11.40 -5.80
CA ASP A 22 -1.15 11.53 -5.63
C ASP A 22 -0.41 10.33 -5.05
N TYR A 23 -0.97 9.58 -4.10
CA TYR A 23 -0.31 8.40 -3.54
C TYR A 23 0.07 7.33 -4.58
N ALA A 24 -0.67 7.17 -5.67
CA ALA A 24 -0.32 6.21 -6.71
C ALA A 24 0.83 6.72 -7.61
N LEU A 25 0.96 8.05 -7.73
CA LEU A 25 2.03 8.71 -8.50
C LEU A 25 3.31 8.88 -7.66
N GLU A 26 3.16 9.24 -6.40
CA GLU A 26 4.24 9.54 -5.44
C GLU A 26 4.64 8.33 -4.60
N GLY A 27 3.82 7.29 -4.57
CA GLY A 27 4.03 6.12 -3.72
C GLY A 27 4.54 4.90 -4.47
N VAL A 28 5.07 3.95 -3.70
CA VAL A 28 5.43 2.60 -4.11
C VAL A 28 4.53 1.63 -3.33
N PRO A 29 3.81 0.72 -4.02
CA PRO A 29 2.92 -0.23 -3.36
C PRO A 29 3.69 -1.43 -2.80
N PHE A 30 3.30 -1.87 -1.60
CA PHE A 30 3.76 -3.11 -0.97
C PHE A 30 2.55 -3.88 -0.42
N SER A 31 2.38 -5.14 -0.80
CA SER A 31 1.28 -5.99 -0.35
C SER A 31 1.72 -6.94 0.77
N GLY A 32 0.86 -7.13 1.76
CA GLY A 32 1.14 -8.01 2.90
C GLY A 32 0.14 -7.89 4.04
N THR A 33 0.52 -8.43 5.20
CA THR A 33 -0.24 -8.27 6.45
C THR A 33 0.38 -7.16 7.29
N LEU A 34 -0.38 -6.09 7.53
CA LEU A 34 0.08 -4.96 8.33
C LEU A 34 -0.05 -5.26 9.83
N LYS A 35 1.03 -5.05 10.58
CA LYS A 35 1.10 -5.23 12.03
C LYS A 35 1.71 -3.99 12.69
N LYS A 36 1.29 -3.71 13.92
CA LYS A 36 1.93 -2.67 14.75
C LYS A 36 3.35 -3.10 15.09
N HIS A 37 4.29 -2.15 15.09
CA HIS A 37 5.62 -2.43 15.59
C HIS A 37 5.58 -2.63 17.13
N PRO A 38 6.24 -3.66 17.68
CA PRO A 38 6.09 -4.03 19.09
C PRO A 38 6.69 -3.02 20.09
N TYR A 39 7.67 -2.21 19.65
CA TYR A 39 8.44 -1.33 20.53
C TYR A 39 8.46 0.14 20.11
N ASP A 40 7.93 0.47 18.93
CA ASP A 40 8.05 1.81 18.33
C ASP A 40 6.68 2.21 17.77
N PRO A 41 5.96 3.12 18.42
CA PRO A 41 4.61 3.49 18.01
C PRO A 41 4.57 4.29 16.71
N HIS A 42 5.71 4.77 16.19
CA HIS A 42 5.80 5.52 14.95
C HIS A 42 6.10 4.64 13.73
N LYS A 43 6.16 3.32 13.93
CA LYS A 43 6.48 2.36 12.88
C LYS A 43 5.45 1.26 12.76
N VAL A 44 5.42 0.66 11.57
CA VAL A 44 4.61 -0.52 11.27
C VAL A 44 5.44 -1.57 10.56
N LEU A 45 5.04 -2.83 10.76
CA LEU A 45 5.62 -3.97 10.08
C LEU A 45 4.64 -4.46 9.02
N LEU A 46 5.10 -4.63 7.79
CA LEU A 46 4.35 -5.28 6.72
C LEU A 46 4.96 -6.64 6.43
N TRP A 47 4.27 -7.69 6.84
CA TRP A 47 4.70 -9.06 6.62
C TRP A 47 4.36 -9.47 5.19
N GLU A 48 5.37 -9.93 4.45
CA GLU A 48 5.13 -10.45 3.11
C GLU A 48 4.21 -11.69 3.18
N PRO A 49 3.37 -11.93 2.17
CA PRO A 49 2.56 -13.14 2.11
C PRO A 49 3.44 -14.40 2.19
N PRO A 50 3.00 -15.46 2.90
CA PRO A 50 3.81 -16.65 3.21
C PRO A 50 4.13 -17.55 2.00
N PHE A 51 3.88 -17.11 0.77
CA PHE A 51 4.09 -17.90 -0.45
C PHE A 51 5.50 -17.80 -1.03
N LYS A 52 6.42 -17.11 -0.36
CA LYS A 52 7.84 -17.01 -0.75
C LYS A 52 8.69 -17.79 0.25
N GLU A 53 9.59 -18.64 -0.24
CA GLU A 53 10.49 -19.49 0.58
C GLU A 53 11.36 -18.69 1.56
N GLU A 54 11.57 -17.40 1.28
CA GLU A 54 12.31 -16.43 2.11
C GLU A 54 11.42 -15.27 2.56
N ALA A 55 10.15 -15.55 2.91
CA ALA A 55 9.19 -14.49 3.27
C ALA A 55 9.74 -13.63 4.42
N GLY A 56 10.02 -12.38 4.08
CA GLY A 56 10.52 -11.37 4.99
C GLY A 56 9.42 -10.45 5.49
N PHE A 57 9.84 -9.33 6.05
CA PHE A 57 8.94 -8.22 6.33
C PHE A 57 9.63 -6.89 6.09
N TYR A 58 8.81 -5.87 5.87
CA TYR A 58 9.24 -4.49 5.78
C TYR A 58 8.90 -3.75 7.08
N GLU A 59 9.76 -2.82 7.47
CA GLU A 59 9.47 -1.83 8.51
C GLU A 59 9.37 -0.44 7.85
N PHE A 60 8.25 0.24 8.08
CA PHE A 60 7.97 1.57 7.57
C PHE A 60 7.71 2.55 8.70
N ILE A 61 8.08 3.81 8.49
CA ILE A 61 7.64 4.95 9.31
C ILE A 61 6.20 5.27 8.91
N ILE A 62 5.32 5.45 9.90
CA ILE A 62 3.88 5.68 9.67
C ILE A 62 3.65 6.97 8.87
N ASP A 63 4.39 8.04 9.17
CA ASP A 63 4.26 9.34 8.51
C ASP A 63 4.61 9.31 7.01
N ASP A 64 5.33 8.27 6.57
CA ASP A 64 5.71 8.07 5.17
C ASP A 64 4.68 7.22 4.38
N ILE A 65 3.64 6.69 5.05
CA ILE A 65 2.55 5.95 4.42
C ILE A 65 1.53 6.93 3.86
N LEU A 66 1.36 6.91 2.55
CA LEU A 66 0.43 7.78 1.82
C LEU A 66 -0.99 7.22 1.82
N HIS A 67 -1.12 5.89 1.71
CA HIS A 67 -2.41 5.23 1.64
C HIS A 67 -2.32 3.75 2.04
N VAL A 68 -3.42 3.18 2.53
CA VAL A 68 -3.56 1.74 2.80
C VAL A 68 -4.88 1.27 2.20
N GLU A 69 -4.79 0.27 1.33
CA GLU A 69 -5.91 -0.34 0.62
C GLU A 69 -6.11 -1.77 1.13
N LEU A 70 -7.32 -2.14 1.53
CA LEU A 70 -7.66 -3.50 1.93
C LEU A 70 -7.96 -4.35 0.69
N GLU A 71 -7.15 -5.38 0.43
CA GLU A 71 -7.31 -6.26 -0.73
C GLU A 71 -8.22 -7.45 -0.42
N ALA A 72 -7.98 -8.11 0.71
CA ALA A 72 -8.72 -9.29 1.12
C ALA A 72 -8.76 -9.43 2.64
N THR A 73 -9.80 -10.11 3.13
CA THR A 73 -9.86 -10.62 4.50
C THR A 73 -9.96 -12.14 4.43
N LEU A 74 -8.91 -12.81 4.88
CA LEU A 74 -8.82 -14.27 4.91
C LEU A 74 -9.26 -14.77 6.29
N GLY A 75 -10.30 -15.59 6.34
CA GLY A 75 -10.67 -16.30 7.56
C GLY A 75 -9.77 -17.52 7.75
N THR A 76 -9.22 -17.69 8.96
CA THR A 76 -8.52 -18.92 9.35
C THR A 76 -9.52 -19.91 9.98
N GLU A 77 -9.16 -21.19 10.01
CA GLU A 77 -9.97 -22.25 10.65
C GLU A 77 -10.19 -21.99 12.15
N GLU A 78 -9.32 -21.19 12.78
CA GLU A 78 -9.40 -20.77 14.18
C GLU A 78 -10.35 -19.57 14.40
N GLY A 79 -11.00 -19.08 13.35
CA GLY A 79 -11.90 -17.93 13.40
C GLY A 79 -11.18 -16.57 13.42
N LEU A 80 -9.87 -16.53 13.16
CA LEU A 80 -9.12 -15.28 13.05
C LEU A 80 -9.25 -14.73 11.63
N ALA A 81 -9.42 -13.41 11.52
CA ALA A 81 -9.43 -12.72 10.24
C ALA A 81 -8.04 -12.09 9.99
N VAL A 82 -7.33 -12.57 8.96
CA VAL A 82 -6.09 -11.98 8.49
C VAL A 82 -6.40 -11.03 7.33
N GLN A 83 -6.10 -9.75 7.51
CA GLN A 83 -6.27 -8.75 6.46
C GLN A 83 -5.00 -8.66 5.60
N VAL A 84 -5.17 -8.85 4.30
CA VAL A 84 -4.14 -8.55 3.30
C VAL A 84 -4.42 -7.15 2.78
N VAL A 85 -3.41 -6.29 2.86
CA VAL A 85 -3.49 -4.88 2.47
C VAL A 85 -2.36 -4.53 1.51
N THR A 86 -2.60 -3.56 0.65
CA THR A 86 -1.55 -2.84 -0.08
C THR A 86 -1.29 -1.50 0.60
N VAL A 87 -0.05 -1.30 1.01
CA VAL A 87 0.45 -0.05 1.60
C VAL A 87 1.20 0.74 0.53
N TRP A 88 0.78 1.98 0.29
CA TRP A 88 1.45 2.91 -0.61
C TRP A 88 2.39 3.81 0.21
N VAL A 89 3.69 3.62 0.04
CA VAL A 89 4.73 4.35 0.79
C VAL A 89 5.38 5.40 -0.10
N ARG A 90 5.59 6.62 0.41
CA ARG A 90 6.19 7.74 -0.34
C ARG A 90 7.55 7.35 -0.95
N LYS A 91 7.76 7.67 -2.23
CA LYS A 91 9.03 7.43 -2.94
C LYS A 91 10.19 8.18 -2.28
N GLY A 92 11.34 7.53 -2.20
CA GLY A 92 12.59 8.13 -1.67
C GLY A 92 12.71 8.13 -0.15
N THR A 93 11.69 7.64 0.57
CA THR A 93 11.78 7.48 2.03
C THR A 93 12.57 6.23 2.40
N ARG A 94 12.96 6.13 3.68
CA ARG A 94 13.77 5.03 4.19
C ARG A 94 12.86 3.97 4.81
N ALA A 95 13.04 2.75 4.37
CA ALA A 95 12.40 1.56 4.94
C ALA A 95 13.46 0.51 5.23
N VAL A 96 13.17 -0.41 6.15
CA VAL A 96 14.03 -1.57 6.41
C VAL A 96 13.36 -2.81 5.79
N LYS A 97 14.12 -3.59 5.03
CA LYS A 97 13.71 -4.91 4.55
C LYS A 97 14.49 -5.97 5.33
N ILE A 98 13.80 -6.90 5.95
CA ILE A 98 14.39 -8.00 6.70
C ILE A 98 14.02 -9.30 6.00
N GLN A 99 15.02 -10.09 5.62
CA GLN A 99 14.86 -11.38 4.96
C GLN A 99 15.68 -12.45 5.69
N PRO A 100 15.08 -13.61 6.01
CA PRO A 100 15.82 -14.77 6.47
C PRO A 100 16.83 -15.24 5.39
N PHE A 101 17.93 -15.88 5.83
CA PHE A 101 18.92 -16.47 4.93
C PHE A 101 19.45 -17.79 5.50
N VAL A 102 20.02 -18.64 4.64
CA VAL A 102 20.65 -19.90 5.01
C VAL A 102 22.12 -19.65 5.39
N VAL A 103 22.58 -20.26 6.49
CA VAL A 103 23.94 -20.17 7.02
C VAL A 103 24.80 -21.34 6.55
#